data_AF-A0A0B0S899-F1
#
_entry.id   AF-A0A0B0S899-F1
#
_cell.length_a   1.000
_cell.length_b   1.000
_cell.length_c   1.000
_cell.angle_alpha   90.00
_cell.angle_beta   90.00
_cell.angle_gamma   90.00
#
_symmetry.space_group_name_H-M   'P 1'
#
loop_
_entity.id
_entity.type
_entity.pdbx_description
1 polymer ?
#
loop_
_entity_poly.entity_id
_entity_poly.type
_entity_poly.pdbx_seq_one_letter_code
_entity_poly.pdbx_strand_id
1 'polypeptide(L)'
;MVVMVLEKVPRSLRGELTRWLLEVDTGVFIGRVNATVRELLWAKAVEKAGDGRCAMAWRTNTEQGFALRLHGYVDRHLRDFDGILLVTVRNAEAIRKAQKLQRLKDGLRGDLDKKTPE
;
A
#
# COMPACT_ATOMS: atom_id res chain seq x y z
N MET A 1 -5.40 -18.22 6.06
CA MET A 1 -4.24 -17.54 6.69
C MET A 1 -4.26 -16.09 6.24
N VAL A 2 -3.99 -15.18 7.16
CA VAL A 2 -3.86 -13.73 6.95
C VAL A 2 -2.57 -13.29 7.63
N VAL A 3 -1.83 -12.41 6.97
CA VAL A 3 -0.70 -11.67 7.52
C VAL A 3 -1.00 -10.19 7.36
N MET A 4 -0.85 -9.40 8.42
CA MET A 4 -0.95 -7.95 8.37
C MET A 4 0.35 -7.31 8.82
N VAL A 5 0.78 -6.27 8.12
CA VAL A 5 1.94 -5.45 8.50
C VAL A 5 1.46 -4.02 8.69
N LEU A 6 1.80 -3.41 9.81
CA LEU A 6 1.40 -2.07 10.20
C LEU A 6 2.61 -1.27 10.66
N GLU A 7 2.75 -0.05 10.17
CA GLU A 7 3.87 0.82 10.53
C GLU A 7 3.40 2.26 10.69
N LYS A 8 3.97 2.95 11.69
CA LYS A 8 3.60 4.34 12.06
C LYS A 8 2.09 4.51 12.31
N VAL A 9 1.43 3.45 12.78
CA VAL A 9 0.01 3.46 13.17
C VAL A 9 -0.17 3.71 14.68
N PRO A 10 -1.35 4.19 15.14
CA PRO A 10 -1.68 4.31 16.55
C PRO A 10 -1.51 3.01 17.34
N ARG A 11 -1.05 3.10 18.59
CA ARG A 11 -0.90 1.94 19.49
C ARG A 11 -2.22 1.21 19.74
N SER A 12 -3.33 1.95 19.80
CA SER A 12 -4.68 1.39 19.97
C SER A 12 -5.04 0.41 18.85
N LEU A 13 -4.70 0.72 17.59
CA LEU A 13 -4.96 -0.18 16.47
C LEU A 13 -4.21 -1.50 16.62
N ARG A 14 -2.93 -1.47 17.03
CA ARG A 14 -2.15 -2.70 17.30
C ARG A 14 -2.81 -3.56 18.36
N GLY A 15 -3.18 -2.96 19.50
CA GLY A 15 -3.89 -3.67 20.57
C GLY A 15 -5.29 -4.16 20.17
N GLU A 16 -5.97 -3.49 19.24
CA GLU A 16 -7.24 -4.01 18.71
C GLU A 16 -7.05 -5.26 17.88
N LEU A 17 -5.99 -5.34 17.05
CA LEU A 17 -5.70 -6.49 16.18
C LEU A 17 -5.30 -7.74 16.96
N THR A 18 -4.66 -7.61 18.13
CA THR A 18 -4.26 -8.75 18.96
C THR A 18 -5.44 -9.59 19.47
N ARG A 19 -6.66 -9.06 19.42
CA ARG A 19 -7.90 -9.81 19.74
C ARG A 19 -8.23 -10.92 18.74
N TRP A 20 -7.68 -10.85 17.52
CA TRP A 20 -7.94 -11.83 16.45
C TRP A 20 -6.68 -12.45 15.87
N LEU A 21 -5.55 -11.72 15.91
CA LEU A 21 -4.29 -12.09 15.30
C LEU A 21 -3.18 -12.12 16.35
N LEU A 22 -2.13 -12.89 16.11
CA LEU A 22 -0.94 -12.93 16.95
C LEU A 22 0.11 -11.95 16.40
N GLU A 23 0.62 -11.04 17.22
CA GLU A 23 1.75 -10.17 16.87
C GLU A 23 3.06 -10.95 17.04
N VAL A 24 3.74 -11.25 15.93
CA VAL A 24 4.99 -12.04 15.92
C VAL A 24 6.24 -11.17 15.92
N ASP A 25 6.10 -9.93 15.46
CA ASP A 25 7.10 -8.87 15.53
C ASP A 25 6.36 -7.52 15.54
N THR A 26 7.05 -6.43 15.82
CA THR A 26 6.49 -5.09 15.92
C THR A 26 5.69 -4.73 14.67
N GLY A 27 4.36 -4.66 14.81
CA GLY A 27 3.47 -4.35 13.71
C GLY A 27 3.21 -5.49 12.72
N VAL A 28 3.73 -6.71 12.97
CA VAL A 28 3.52 -7.89 12.11
C VAL A 28 2.59 -8.87 12.80
N PHE A 29 1.41 -9.07 12.23
CA PHE A 29 0.35 -9.90 12.78
C PHE A 29 0.05 -11.08 11.87
N ILE A 30 -0.14 -12.26 12.44
CA ILE A 30 -0.54 -13.47 11.71
C ILE A 30 -1.78 -14.11 12.33
N GLY A 31 -2.60 -14.76 11.50
CA GLY A 31 -3.74 -15.51 12.02
C GLY A 31 -4.59 -16.18 10.97
N ARG A 32 -5.57 -16.96 11.42
CA ARG A 32 -6.56 -17.60 10.54
C ARG A 32 -7.94 -17.08 10.90
N VAL A 33 -8.51 -16.32 9.97
CA VAL A 33 -9.88 -15.80 10.05
C VAL A 33 -10.61 -16.07 8.74
N ASN A 34 -11.95 -16.05 8.78
CA ASN A 34 -12.77 -16.15 7.57
C ASN A 34 -12.72 -14.85 6.75
N ALA A 35 -13.33 -14.88 5.55
CA ALA A 35 -13.30 -13.74 4.64
C ALA A 35 -13.95 -12.48 5.25
N THR A 36 -15.11 -12.62 5.91
CA THR A 36 -15.82 -11.50 6.53
C THR A 36 -14.98 -10.80 7.60
N VAL A 37 -14.41 -11.57 8.54
CA VAL A 37 -13.55 -11.02 9.58
C VAL A 37 -12.29 -10.39 8.99
N ARG A 38 -11.69 -11.00 7.95
CA ARG A 38 -10.56 -10.40 7.22
C ARG A 38 -10.92 -9.02 6.65
N GLU A 39 -12.09 -8.87 6.03
CA GLU A 39 -12.51 -7.58 5.48
C GLU A 39 -12.77 -6.53 6.57
N LEU A 40 -13.40 -6.93 7.68
CA LEU A 40 -13.62 -6.04 8.82
C LEU A 40 -12.31 -5.57 9.47
N LEU A 41 -11.34 -6.48 9.64
CA LEU A 41 -10.02 -6.14 10.17
C LEU A 41 -9.28 -5.16 9.26
N TRP A 42 -9.40 -5.33 7.95
CA TRP A 42 -8.80 -4.40 7.00
C TRP A 42 -9.45 -3.03 7.01
N ALA A 43 -10.78 -2.96 6.94
CA ALA A 43 -11.50 -1.69 6.97
C ALA A 43 -11.11 -0.89 8.22
N LYS A 44 -11.08 -1.55 9.38
CA LYS A 44 -10.64 -0.96 10.64
C LYS A 44 -9.18 -0.50 10.60
N ALA A 45 -8.27 -1.29 10.01
CA ALA A 45 -6.88 -0.91 9.91
C ALA A 45 -6.67 0.32 9.02
N VAL A 46 -7.36 0.37 7.88
CA VAL A 46 -7.34 1.53 6.97
C VAL A 46 -7.93 2.77 7.62
N GLU A 47 -9.09 2.65 8.26
CA GLU A 47 -9.76 3.76 8.95
C GLU A 47 -8.87 4.40 10.03
N LYS A 48 -8.12 3.58 10.77
CA LYS A 48 -7.31 4.01 11.90
C LYS A 48 -5.83 4.20 11.56
N ALA A 49 -5.41 4.02 10.31
CA ALA A 49 -4.00 4.08 9.92
C ALA A 49 -3.39 5.47 10.09
N GLY A 50 -4.18 6.54 9.89
CA GLY A 50 -3.67 7.91 9.82
C GLY A 50 -2.61 8.06 8.72
N ASP A 51 -1.47 8.66 9.03
CA ASP A 51 -0.30 8.74 8.13
C ASP A 51 0.54 7.46 8.09
N GLY A 52 0.09 6.41 8.78
CA GLY A 52 0.73 5.11 8.79
C GLY A 52 0.47 4.31 7.52
N ARG A 53 1.11 3.14 7.44
CA ARG A 53 0.92 2.20 6.34
C ARG A 53 0.46 0.84 6.83
N CYS A 54 -0.36 0.19 6.01
CA CYS A 54 -0.90 -1.13 6.29
C CYS A 54 -0.79 -2.02 5.04
N ALA A 55 -0.29 -3.24 5.21
CA ALA A 55 -0.35 -4.29 4.21
C ALA A 55 -1.13 -5.48 4.76
N MET A 56 -1.86 -6.17 3.89
CA MET A 56 -2.51 -7.43 4.24
C MET A 56 -2.31 -8.43 3.11
N ALA A 57 -1.72 -9.58 3.44
CA ALA A 57 -1.67 -10.75 2.58
C ALA A 57 -2.62 -11.82 3.12
N TRP A 58 -3.30 -12.56 2.25
CA TRP A 58 -4.14 -13.68 2.66
C TRP A 58 -4.14 -14.79 1.64
N ARG A 59 -4.36 -16.02 2.12
CA ARG A 59 -4.49 -17.20 1.26
C ARG A 59 -5.71 -17.08 0.34
N THR A 60 -5.53 -17.33 -0.94
CA THR A 60 -6.61 -17.44 -1.94
C THR A 60 -6.27 -18.54 -2.96
N ASN A 61 -7.20 -18.86 -3.85
CA ASN A 61 -7.02 -19.86 -4.90
C ASN A 61 -6.49 -19.20 -6.20
N THR A 62 -5.34 -18.54 -6.12
CA THR A 62 -4.59 -18.00 -7.26
C THR A 62 -3.30 -18.80 -7.45
N GLU A 63 -2.60 -18.62 -8.56
CA GLU A 63 -1.35 -19.32 -8.86
C GLU A 63 -0.27 -19.11 -7.77
N GLN A 64 -0.15 -17.90 -7.25
CA GLN A 64 0.77 -17.59 -6.14
C GLN A 64 0.27 -18.08 -4.77
N GLY A 65 -0.99 -18.52 -4.68
CA GLY A 65 -1.62 -18.99 -3.44
C GLY A 65 -2.01 -17.88 -2.45
N PHE A 66 -1.82 -16.61 -2.80
CA PHE A 66 -2.19 -15.46 -1.97
C PHE A 66 -2.65 -14.26 -2.81
N ALA A 67 -3.35 -13.35 -2.12
CA ALA A 67 -3.61 -12.00 -2.58
C ALA A 67 -3.04 -11.01 -1.57
N LEU A 68 -2.73 -9.80 -2.04
CA LEU A 68 -2.09 -8.74 -1.28
C LEU A 68 -2.82 -7.42 -1.52
N ARG A 69 -2.94 -6.61 -0.47
CA ARG A 69 -3.39 -5.22 -0.56
C ARG A 69 -2.52 -4.33 0.31
N LEU A 70 -2.37 -3.08 -0.14
CA LEU A 70 -1.53 -2.05 0.47
C LEU A 70 -2.35 -0.79 0.72
N HIS A 71 -2.04 -0.08 1.80
CA HIS A 71 -2.59 1.22 2.16
C HIS A 71 -1.47 2.10 2.74
N GLY A 72 -1.44 3.38 2.38
CA GLY A 72 -0.45 4.34 2.89
C GLY A 72 0.99 4.19 2.34
N TYR A 73 1.24 3.26 1.41
CA TYR A 73 2.56 3.12 0.78
C TYR A 73 2.72 4.14 -0.37
N VAL A 74 3.78 4.95 -0.31
CA VAL A 74 4.11 5.95 -1.36
C VAL A 74 5.12 5.40 -2.38
N ASP A 75 5.98 4.49 -1.93
CA ASP A 75 7.07 3.90 -2.68
C ASP A 75 6.71 2.56 -3.32
N ARG A 76 5.61 1.92 -2.88
CA ARG A 76 5.22 0.56 -3.30
C ARG A 76 3.85 0.55 -3.94
N HIS A 77 3.77 -0.07 -5.11
CA HIS A 77 2.52 -0.26 -5.84
C HIS A 77 2.43 -1.69 -6.36
N LEU A 78 1.25 -2.29 -6.21
CA LEU A 78 0.95 -3.60 -6.76
C LEU A 78 0.79 -3.50 -8.27
N ARG A 79 1.38 -4.45 -9.00
CA ARG A 79 1.25 -4.59 -10.45
C ARG A 79 1.00 -6.04 -10.79
N ASP A 80 0.00 -6.26 -11.63
CA ASP A 80 -0.26 -7.55 -12.25
C ASP A 80 0.60 -7.67 -13.51
N PHE A 81 1.28 -8.80 -13.65
CA PHE A 81 1.99 -9.23 -14.85
C PHE A 81 1.53 -10.63 -15.21
N ASP A 82 0.63 -10.74 -16.18
CA ASP A 82 0.07 -12.00 -16.68
C ASP A 82 -0.48 -12.91 -15.57
N GLY A 83 -1.18 -12.33 -14.57
CA GLY A 83 -1.77 -13.05 -13.44
C GLY A 83 -0.83 -13.21 -12.24
N ILE A 84 0.43 -12.78 -12.35
CA ILE A 84 1.39 -12.74 -11.24
C ILE A 84 1.37 -11.35 -10.60
N LEU A 85 1.03 -11.29 -9.32
CA LEU A 85 1.06 -10.07 -8.54
C LEU A 85 2.48 -9.77 -8.06
N LEU A 86 3.01 -8.61 -8.45
CA LEU A 86 4.33 -8.10 -8.07
C LEU A 86 4.25 -6.75 -7.36
N VAL A 87 5.30 -6.40 -6.62
CA VAL A 87 5.44 -5.09 -5.97
C VAL A 87 6.48 -4.27 -6.71
N THR A 88 6.03 -3.19 -7.36
CA THR A 88 6.95 -2.18 -7.88
C THR A 88 7.44 -1.28 -6.77
N VAL A 89 8.74 -1.06 -6.71
CA VAL A 89 9.38 -0.15 -5.76
C VAL A 89 9.93 1.05 -6.52
N ARG A 90 9.51 2.25 -6.16
CA ARG A 90 10.12 3.49 -6.67
C ARG A 90 11.48 3.65 -5.99
N ASN A 91 12.55 3.23 -6.66
CA ASN A 91 13.90 3.53 -6.19
C ASN A 91 14.19 5.05 -6.27
N ALA A 92 15.22 5.52 -5.56
CA ALA A 92 15.57 6.94 -5.52
C ALA A 92 15.80 7.55 -6.91
N GLU A 93 16.31 6.76 -7.86
CA GLU A 93 16.49 7.17 -9.25
C GLU A 93 15.16 7.37 -9.99
N ALA A 94 14.20 6.46 -9.81
CA ALA A 94 12.87 6.60 -10.39
C ALA A 94 12.16 7.84 -9.85
N ILE A 95 12.32 8.14 -8.56
CA ILE A 95 11.80 9.36 -7.94
C ILE A 95 12.44 10.60 -8.57
N ARG A 96 13.77 10.64 -8.69
CA ARG A 96 14.50 11.76 -9.34
C ARG A 96 14.07 11.95 -10.79
N LYS A 97 13.94 10.86 -11.56
CA LYS A 97 13.54 10.90 -12.97
C LYS A 97 12.11 11.39 -13.14
N ALA A 98 11.19 10.97 -12.26
CA ALA A 98 9.81 11.45 -12.23
C ALA A 98 9.74 12.96 -11.92
N GLN A 99 10.48 13.44 -10.91
CA GLN A 99 10.57 14.86 -10.57
C GLN A 99 11.15 15.71 -11.72
N LYS A 100 12.23 15.23 -12.36
CA LYS A 100 12.82 15.90 -13.53
C LYS A 100 11.82 16.00 -14.67
N LEU A 101 11.09 14.91 -14.96
CA LEU A 101 10.08 14.88 -16.01
C LEU A 101 8.90 15.82 -15.71
N GLN A 102 8.50 15.93 -14.44
CA GLN A 102 7.43 16.83 -14.01
C GLN A 102 7.83 18.30 -14.18
N ARG A 103 9.03 18.69 -13.75
CA ARG A 103 9.57 20.04 -13.98
C ARG A 103 9.65 20.41 -15.46
N LEU A 104 10.05 19.48 -16.31
CA LEU A 104 10.08 19.67 -17.76
C LEU A 104 8.67 19.90 -18.33
N LYS A 105 7.68 19.11 -17.88
CA LYS A 105 6.28 19.27 -18.30
C LYS A 105 5.69 20.60 -17.85
N ASP A 106 5.97 21.03 -16.62
CA ASP A 106 5.48 22.30 -16.08
C ASP A 106 6.10 23.50 -16.83
N GLY A 107 7.39 23.42 -17.17
CA GLY A 107 8.05 24.40 -18.04
C GLY A 107 7.45 24.44 -19.44
N LEU A 108 7.19 23.27 -20.05
CA LEU A 108 6.56 23.18 -21.38
C LEU A 108 5.15 23.78 -21.39
N ARG A 109 4.38 23.57 -20.31
CA ARG A 109 3.02 24.11 -20.15
C ARG A 109 3.05 25.64 -20.02
N GLY A 110 3.98 26.18 -19.23
CA GLY A 110 4.17 27.63 -19.11
C GLY A 110 4.60 28.31 -20.41
N ASP A 111 5.32 27.60 -21.29
CA ASP A 111 5.71 28.13 -22.61
C ASP A 111 4.57 28.07 -23.65
N LEU A 112 3.64 27.11 -23.52
CA LEU A 112 2.43 27.03 -24.35
C LEU A 112 1.41 28.11 -23.98
N ASP A 113 1.24 28.38 -22.68
CA ASP A 113 0.33 29.42 -22.19
C ASP A 113 0.81 30.84 -22.59
N LYS A 114 2.13 31.04 -22.79
CA LYS A 114 2.71 32.31 -23.28
C LYS A 114 2.63 32.50 -24.80
N LYS A 115 2.38 31.44 -25.56
CA LYS A 115 2.36 31.45 -27.04
C LYS A 115 0.97 31.55 -27.66
N THR A 116 -0.08 31.69 -26.85
CA THR A 116 -1.44 31.93 -27.33
C THR A 116 -1.81 33.40 -27.10
N PRO A 117 -1.43 34.33 -28.00
CA PRO A 117 -1.98 35.68 -27.99
C PRO A 117 -3.44 35.67 -28.50
N GLU A 118 -4.27 36.54 -27.91
CA GLU A 118 -5.60 36.92 -28.44
C GLU A 118 -5.52 37.47 -29.88
#